data_AF-A0A1I7YV98-F1
#
_entry.id   AF-A0A1I7YV98-F1
#
_cell.length_a   1.000
_cell.length_b   1.000
_cell.length_c   1.000
_cell.angle_alpha   90.00
_cell.angle_beta   90.00
_cell.angle_gamma   90.00
#
_symmetry.space_group_name_H-M   'P 1'
#
loop_
_entity.id
_entity.type
_entity.pdbx_description
1 polymer ?
#
loop_
_entity_poly.entity_id
_entity_poly.type
_entity_poly.pdbx_seq_one_letter_code
_entity_poly.pdbx_strand_id
1 'polypeptide(L)'
;MFSRGKLLLLTASLWFYPFLVFLSQMTSSKVRVEDICGPTKGAHFTWLLDINTGLFIGYPIVAFGLNAAILMYLSRNSKKLVVAGRKMNASDAKKERHVVYGMLCQSITPLICQIPMLVCIMLFYRGVILSQWIWTASNVIYHLNLTLNPIFTVLFVKQFRSAVCTLFLSSRVSVVPHSSSVLSRTP
;
A
#
# COMPACT_ATOMS: atom_id res chain seq x y z
N MET A 1 -20.22 -5.89 -8.25
CA MET A 1 -19.84 -6.67 -7.05
C MET A 1 -18.72 -7.63 -7.46
N PHE A 2 -17.52 -7.52 -6.88
CA PHE A 2 -16.42 -8.44 -7.21
C PHE A 2 -16.75 -9.84 -6.66
N SER A 3 -16.70 -10.89 -7.47
CA SER A 3 -16.90 -12.25 -6.97
C SER A 3 -15.71 -12.67 -6.13
N ARG A 4 -15.95 -13.45 -5.07
CA ARG A 4 -14.88 -13.97 -4.18
C ARG A 4 -13.81 -14.73 -4.97
N GLY A 5 -14.21 -15.44 -6.04
CA GLY A 5 -13.27 -16.11 -6.95
C GLY A 5 -12.35 -15.16 -7.70
N LYS A 6 -12.85 -14.02 -8.19
CA LYS A 6 -12.02 -12.98 -8.84
C LYS A 6 -11.03 -12.34 -7.86
N LEU A 7 -11.44 -12.15 -6.61
CA LEU A 7 -10.55 -11.63 -5.56
C LEU A 7 -9.44 -12.64 -5.25
N LEU A 8 -9.76 -13.93 -5.09
CA LEU A 8 -8.78 -14.98 -4.86
C LEU A 8 -7.78 -15.11 -6.01
N LEU A 9 -8.27 -15.07 -7.25
CA LEU A 9 -7.42 -15.12 -8.45
C LEU A 9 -6.44 -13.93 -8.49
N LEU A 10 -6.93 -12.72 -8.20
CA LEU A 10 -6.10 -11.52 -8.15
C LEU A 10 -5.04 -11.62 -7.06
N THR A 11 -5.42 -12.05 -5.85
CA THR A 11 -4.49 -12.23 -4.73
C THR A 11 -3.45 -13.29 -5.07
N ALA A 12 -3.84 -14.46 -5.59
CA ALA A 12 -2.91 -15.50 -5.99
C ALA A 12 -1.91 -14.98 -7.05
N SER A 13 -2.39 -14.20 -8.03
CA SER A 13 -1.56 -13.60 -9.07
C SER A 13 -0.54 -12.60 -8.49
N LEU A 14 -0.96 -11.79 -7.51
CA LEU A 14 -0.08 -10.82 -6.84
C LEU A 14 1.00 -11.51 -5.99
N TRP A 15 0.70 -12.66 -5.39
CA TRP A 15 1.64 -13.43 -4.57
C TRP A 15 2.56 -14.35 -5.36
N PHE A 16 2.15 -14.74 -6.56
CA PHE A 16 2.90 -15.67 -7.42
C PHE A 16 4.33 -15.20 -7.68
N TYR A 17 4.49 -13.93 -8.06
CA TYR A 17 5.79 -13.42 -8.47
C TYR A 17 6.80 -13.26 -7.29
N PRO A 18 6.42 -12.65 -6.15
CA PRO A 18 7.27 -12.67 -4.95
C PRO A 18 7.65 -14.08 -4.49
N PHE A 19 6.72 -15.04 -4.59
CA PHE A 19 6.97 -16.42 -4.21
C PHE A 19 8.01 -17.10 -5.11
N LEU A 20 7.99 -16.86 -6.42
CA LEU A 20 9.02 -17.35 -7.34
C LEU A 20 10.41 -16.77 -7.05
N VAL A 21 10.49 -15.47 -6.73
CA VAL A 21 11.75 -14.82 -6.33
C VAL A 21 12.31 -15.48 -5.07
N PHE A 22 11.46 -15.71 -4.08
CA PHE A 22 11.84 -16.38 -2.84
C PHE A 22 12.37 -17.80 -3.08
N LEU A 23 11.68 -18.62 -3.88
CA LEU A 23 12.14 -19.97 -4.24
C LEU A 23 13.50 -19.95 -4.98
N SER A 24 13.69 -19.00 -5.89
CA SER A 24 14.95 -18.81 -6.63
C SER A 24 16.12 -18.43 -5.73
N GLN A 25 15.87 -17.68 -4.65
CA GLN A 25 16.87 -17.35 -3.64
C GLN A 25 17.19 -18.54 -2.73
N MET A 26 16.17 -19.30 -2.32
CA MET A 26 16.36 -20.46 -1.42
C MET A 26 17.18 -21.59 -2.07
N THR A 27 17.04 -21.76 -3.38
CA THR A 27 17.75 -22.77 -4.18
C THR A 27 19.18 -22.37 -4.57
N SER A 28 19.58 -21.13 -4.35
CA SER A 28 20.91 -20.64 -4.73
C SER A 28 21.97 -20.92 -3.66
N SER A 29 23.18 -21.28 -4.11
CA SER A 29 24.38 -21.43 -3.29
C SER A 29 25.25 -20.17 -3.25
N LYS A 30 24.94 -19.14 -4.06
CA LYS A 30 25.72 -17.89 -4.11
C LYS A 30 25.35 -17.00 -2.94
N VAL A 31 26.32 -16.68 -2.09
CA VAL A 31 26.16 -15.73 -0.98
C VAL A 31 26.81 -14.40 -1.38
N ARG A 32 26.06 -13.30 -1.24
CA ARG A 32 26.56 -11.93 -1.40
C ARG A 32 26.71 -11.30 -0.02
N VAL A 33 27.89 -10.74 0.27
CA VAL A 33 28.29 -10.32 1.64
C VAL A 33 27.96 -8.84 1.92
N GLU A 34 27.59 -8.06 0.90
CA GLU A 34 27.42 -6.61 0.99
C GLU A 34 25.97 -6.15 1.24
N ASP A 35 25.11 -7.03 1.77
CA ASP A 35 23.71 -6.67 2.04
C ASP A 35 23.50 -6.11 3.46
N ILE A 36 22.47 -5.29 3.64
CA ILE A 36 22.22 -4.52 4.89
C ILE A 36 21.95 -5.43 6.10
N CYS A 37 21.32 -6.58 5.86
CA CYS A 37 21.00 -7.57 6.89
C CYS A 37 22.12 -8.60 7.08
N GLY A 38 23.26 -8.41 6.42
CA GLY A 38 24.35 -9.37 6.34
C GLY A 38 24.31 -10.23 5.08
N PRO A 39 24.98 -11.39 5.09
CA PRO A 39 25.14 -12.21 3.89
C PRO A 39 23.78 -12.67 3.35
N THR A 40 23.47 -12.30 2.12
CA THR A 40 22.19 -12.63 1.46
C THR A 40 22.42 -13.61 0.30
N LYS A 41 21.52 -14.59 0.15
CA LYS A 41 21.57 -15.51 -0.98
C LYS A 41 21.19 -14.77 -2.25
N GLY A 42 22.10 -14.71 -3.22
CA GLY A 42 21.81 -14.18 -4.54
C GLY A 42 20.85 -15.10 -5.27
N ALA A 43 19.85 -14.57 -5.97
CA ALA A 43 18.96 -15.38 -6.80
C ALA A 43 19.75 -16.14 -7.88
N HIS A 44 19.36 -17.39 -8.17
CA HIS A 44 19.97 -18.18 -9.25
C HIS A 44 19.72 -17.51 -10.62
N PHE A 45 18.54 -16.93 -10.78
CA PHE A 45 18.10 -16.24 -11.99
C PHE A 45 18.03 -14.72 -11.77
N THR A 46 19.07 -13.99 -12.19
CA THR A 46 19.16 -12.53 -12.03
C THR A 46 18.07 -11.78 -12.80
N TRP A 47 17.64 -12.29 -13.96
CA TRP A 47 16.56 -11.71 -14.75
C TRP A 47 15.22 -11.65 -14.01
N LEU A 48 14.98 -12.62 -13.11
CA LEU A 48 13.76 -12.68 -12.29
C LEU A 48 13.74 -11.51 -11.28
N LEU A 49 14.91 -11.10 -10.80
CA LEU A 49 15.06 -9.96 -9.91
C LEU A 49 14.92 -8.63 -10.66
N ASP A 50 15.40 -8.55 -11.90
CA ASP A 50 15.23 -7.37 -12.76
C ASP A 50 13.75 -7.15 -13.09
N ILE A 51 13.01 -8.19 -13.48
CA ILE A 51 11.56 -8.09 -13.72
C ILE A 51 10.81 -7.73 -12.43
N ASN A 52 11.21 -8.31 -11.28
CA ASN A 52 10.61 -7.95 -9.98
C ASN A 52 10.75 -6.45 -9.72
N THR A 53 11.99 -5.98 -9.84
CA THR A 53 12.38 -4.60 -9.57
C THR A 53 11.65 -3.66 -10.53
N GLY A 54 11.60 -4.01 -11.81
CA GLY A 54 10.86 -3.27 -12.83
C GLY A 54 9.37 -3.16 -12.53
N LEU A 55 8.72 -4.25 -12.10
CA LEU A 55 7.31 -4.24 -11.68
C LEU A 55 7.10 -3.36 -10.44
N PHE A 56 7.98 -3.46 -9.45
CA PHE A 56 7.90 -2.67 -8.22
C PHE A 56 8.18 -1.18 -8.43
N ILE A 57 8.97 -0.81 -9.44
CA ILE A 57 9.16 0.58 -9.88
C ILE A 57 7.99 1.07 -10.74
N GLY A 58 7.48 0.22 -11.63
CA GLY A 58 6.43 0.58 -12.58
C GLY A 58 5.06 0.80 -11.94
N TYR A 59 4.67 -0.03 -10.97
CA TYR A 59 3.33 0.07 -10.37
C TYR A 59 3.02 1.43 -9.73
N PRO A 60 3.89 2.08 -8.93
CA PRO A 60 3.56 3.35 -8.30
C PRO A 60 3.47 4.47 -9.33
N ILE A 61 4.27 4.41 -10.41
CA ILE A 61 4.23 5.36 -11.52
C ILE A 61 2.90 5.27 -12.26
N VAL A 62 2.46 4.04 -12.59
CA VAL A 62 1.17 3.81 -13.23
C VAL A 62 0.02 4.22 -12.31
N ALA A 63 0.08 3.89 -11.03
CA ALA A 63 -0.93 4.28 -10.04
C ALA A 63 -1.03 5.81 -9.92
N PHE A 64 0.10 6.50 -9.84
CA PHE A 64 0.15 7.96 -9.82
C PHE A 64 -0.46 8.57 -11.10
N GLY A 65 -0.09 8.06 -12.27
CA GLY A 65 -0.63 8.51 -13.55
C GLY A 65 -2.14 8.31 -13.67
N LEU A 66 -2.65 7.14 -13.25
CA LEU A 66 -4.09 6.86 -13.22
C LEU A 66 -4.83 7.79 -12.26
N ASN A 67 -4.31 7.99 -11.04
CA ASN A 67 -4.92 8.90 -10.06
C ASN A 67 -4.94 10.35 -10.57
N ALA A 68 -3.87 10.78 -11.24
CA ALA A 68 -3.80 12.11 -11.86
C ALA A 68 -4.80 12.25 -13.02
N ALA A 69 -4.93 11.22 -13.88
CA ALA A 69 -5.90 11.20 -14.96
C ALA A 69 -7.35 11.25 -14.44
N ILE A 70 -7.66 10.49 -13.39
CA ILE A 70 -8.95 10.53 -12.71
C ILE A 70 -9.22 11.93 -12.15
N LEU A 71 -8.24 12.56 -11.50
CA LEU A 71 -8.40 13.91 -10.97
C LEU A 71 -8.67 14.94 -12.08
N MET A 72 -7.93 14.87 -13.18
CA MET A 72 -8.15 15.73 -14.35
C MET A 72 -9.55 15.52 -14.94
N TYR A 73 -9.99 14.26 -15.06
CA TYR A 73 -11.32 13.92 -15.54
C TYR A 73 -12.43 14.46 -14.63
N LEU A 74 -12.33 14.24 -13.31
CA LEU A 74 -13.24 14.82 -12.32
C LEU A 74 -13.20 16.35 -12.32
N SER A 75 -12.04 16.94 -12.62
CA SER A 75 -11.86 18.39 -12.66
C SER A 75 -12.60 19.03 -13.83
N ARG A 76 -12.47 18.43 -15.01
CA ARG A 76 -13.06 18.92 -16.27
C ARG A 76 -14.55 18.56 -16.41
N ASN A 77 -14.95 17.39 -15.94
CA ASN A 77 -16.28 16.84 -16.21
C ASN A 77 -17.22 16.83 -14.99
N SER A 78 -16.86 17.43 -13.85
CA SER A 78 -17.66 17.37 -12.61
C SER A 78 -19.15 17.69 -12.77
N LYS A 79 -19.50 18.61 -13.68
CA LYS A 79 -20.89 19.02 -13.96
C LYS A 79 -21.68 18.01 -14.82
N LYS A 80 -20.99 17.09 -15.50
CA LYS A 80 -21.55 16.08 -16.43
C LYS A 80 -21.44 14.65 -15.90
N LEU A 81 -20.81 14.44 -14.75
CA LEU A 81 -20.63 13.11 -14.19
C LEU A 81 -21.96 12.53 -13.70
N VAL A 82 -22.19 11.29 -14.09
CA VAL A 82 -23.24 10.43 -13.55
C VAL A 82 -22.53 9.24 -12.92
N VAL A 83 -22.61 9.11 -11.60
CA VAL A 83 -22.03 7.98 -10.87
C VAL A 83 -23.18 7.13 -10.34
N ALA A 84 -23.18 5.83 -10.68
CA ALA A 84 -24.23 4.89 -10.28
C ALA A 84 -25.66 5.37 -10.62
N GLY A 85 -25.84 5.97 -11.80
CA GLY A 85 -27.16 6.42 -12.30
C GLY A 85 -27.66 7.73 -11.69
N ARG A 86 -26.89 8.41 -10.83
CA ARG A 86 -27.24 9.73 -10.29
C ARG A 86 -26.33 10.82 -10.85
N LYS A 87 -26.92 11.94 -11.26
CA LYS A 87 -26.18 13.15 -11.64
C LYS A 87 -25.46 13.67 -10.41
N MET A 88 -24.15 13.86 -10.55
CA MET A 88 -23.27 14.22 -9.46
C MET A 88 -23.45 15.70 -9.11
N ASN A 89 -23.82 15.99 -7.86
CA ASN A 89 -23.94 17.36 -7.38
C ASN A 89 -22.56 17.97 -7.11
N ALA A 90 -22.47 19.30 -7.09
CA ALA A 90 -21.20 20.01 -6.85
C ALA A 90 -20.53 19.62 -5.51
N SER A 91 -21.33 19.34 -4.48
CA SER A 91 -20.85 18.85 -3.17
C SER A 91 -20.21 17.46 -3.26
N ASP A 92 -20.82 16.54 -4.02
CA ASP A 92 -20.31 15.18 -4.20
C ASP A 92 -19.03 15.20 -5.05
N ALA A 93 -18.96 16.06 -6.06
CA ALA A 93 -17.74 16.28 -6.84
C ALA A 93 -16.58 16.83 -6.01
N LYS A 94 -16.86 17.68 -5.02
CA LYS A 94 -15.83 18.15 -4.09
C LYS A 94 -15.32 17.03 -3.17
N LYS A 95 -16.22 16.15 -2.70
CA LYS A 95 -15.84 14.98 -1.88
C LYS A 95 -14.99 13.98 -2.66
N GLU A 96 -15.42 13.62 -3.88
CA GLU A 96 -14.66 12.70 -4.74
C GLU A 96 -13.27 13.25 -5.07
N ARG A 97 -13.16 14.55 -5.40
CA ARG A 97 -11.84 15.18 -5.60
C ARG A 97 -10.94 15.06 -4.36
N HIS A 98 -11.49 15.26 -3.16
CA HIS A 98 -10.71 15.12 -1.92
C HIS A 98 -10.21 13.69 -1.70
N VAL A 99 -11.02 12.68 -2.06
CA VAL A 99 -10.58 11.27 -2.01
C VAL A 99 -9.45 11.02 -3.00
N VAL A 100 -9.56 11.50 -4.23
CA VAL A 100 -8.53 11.35 -5.26
C VAL A 100 -7.24 12.09 -4.90
N TYR A 101 -7.31 13.26 -4.25
CA TYR A 101 -6.12 13.92 -3.67
C TYR A 101 -5.41 13.03 -2.64
N GLY A 102 -6.18 12.36 -1.76
CA GLY A 102 -5.63 11.39 -0.82
C GLY A 102 -4.93 10.22 -1.52
N MET A 103 -5.55 9.67 -2.58
CA MET A 103 -4.96 8.61 -3.39
C MET A 103 -3.70 9.05 -4.14
N LEU A 104 -3.66 10.30 -4.64
CA LEU A 104 -2.47 10.89 -5.25
C LEU A 104 -1.33 10.99 -4.25
N CYS A 105 -1.57 11.56 -3.07
CA CYS A 105 -0.56 11.63 -2.01
C CYS A 105 -0.04 10.24 -1.63
N GLN A 106 -0.93 9.26 -1.47
CA GLN A 106 -0.52 7.88 -1.18
C GLN A 106 0.31 7.25 -2.30
N SER A 107 0.02 7.57 -3.57
CA SER A 107 0.82 7.07 -4.70
C SER A 107 2.19 7.75 -4.85
N ILE A 108 2.39 8.94 -4.28
CA ILE A 108 3.69 9.62 -4.26
C ILE A 108 4.64 8.96 -3.25
N THR A 109 4.12 8.50 -2.11
CA THR A 109 4.94 7.89 -1.06
C THR A 109 5.86 6.76 -1.55
N PRO A 110 5.40 5.74 -2.30
CA PRO A 110 6.29 4.72 -2.86
C PRO A 110 7.26 5.28 -3.91
N LEU A 111 6.92 6.34 -4.64
CA LEU A 111 7.85 6.97 -5.58
C LEU A 111 9.08 7.54 -4.87
N ILE A 112 8.86 8.21 -3.73
CA ILE A 112 9.94 8.84 -2.96
C ILE A 112 10.68 7.80 -2.14
N CYS A 113 9.97 6.86 -1.52
CA CYS A 113 10.58 6.00 -0.52
C CYS A 113 11.03 4.63 -1.01
N GLN A 114 10.40 4.09 -2.05
CA GLN A 114 10.67 2.74 -2.52
C GLN A 114 11.52 2.70 -3.79
N ILE A 115 11.31 3.62 -4.74
CA ILE A 115 12.10 3.65 -5.97
C ILE A 115 13.60 3.83 -5.71
N PRO A 116 14.08 4.75 -4.84
CA PRO A 116 15.52 4.91 -4.62
C PRO A 116 16.19 3.62 -4.13
N MET A 117 15.55 2.91 -3.21
CA MET A 117 16.04 1.62 -2.68
C MET A 117 16.06 0.54 -3.77
N LEU A 118 15.03 0.45 -4.60
CA LEU A 118 14.96 -0.51 -5.71
C LEU A 118 16.01 -0.25 -6.80
N VAL A 119 16.28 1.02 -7.11
CA VAL A 119 17.36 1.41 -8.04
C VAL A 119 18.72 1.01 -7.48
N CYS A 120 18.94 1.28 -6.19
CA CYS A 120 20.14 0.85 -5.49
C CYS A 120 20.32 -0.68 -5.59
N ILE A 121 19.28 -1.45 -5.25
CA ILE A 121 19.25 -2.92 -5.38
C ILE A 121 19.62 -3.35 -6.81
N MET A 122 18.99 -2.76 -7.83
CA MET A 122 19.27 -3.12 -9.22
C MET A 122 20.74 -2.90 -9.60
N LEU A 123 21.31 -1.75 -9.22
CA LEU A 123 22.71 -1.41 -9.49
C LEU A 123 23.68 -2.38 -8.78
N PHE A 124 23.39 -2.72 -7.52
CA PHE A 124 24.17 -3.70 -6.76
C PHE A 124 24.17 -5.09 -7.42
N TYR A 125 23.01 -5.56 -7.88
CA TYR A 125 22.92 -6.85 -8.55
C TYR A 125 23.71 -6.89 -9.87
N ARG A 126 23.86 -5.74 -10.54
CA ARG A 126 24.70 -5.54 -11.73
C ARG A 126 26.19 -5.32 -11.44
N GLY A 127 26.59 -5.34 -10.18
CA GLY A 127 27.99 -5.22 -9.77
C GLY A 127 28.51 -3.78 -9.66
N VAL A 128 27.61 -2.78 -9.61
CA VAL A 128 27.99 -1.40 -9.33
C VAL A 128 28.19 -1.26 -7.82
N ILE A 129 29.39 -0.84 -7.42
CA ILE A 129 29.72 -0.56 -6.02
C ILE A 129 29.05 0.75 -5.63
N LEU A 130 28.11 0.69 -4.69
CA LEU A 130 27.43 1.86 -4.16
C LEU A 130 28.04 2.27 -2.82
N SER A 131 28.08 3.58 -2.57
CA SER A 131 28.53 4.09 -1.29
C SER A 131 27.63 3.61 -0.15
N GLN A 132 28.24 3.16 0.95
CA GLN A 132 27.55 2.75 2.18
C GLN A 132 26.53 3.80 2.66
N TRP A 133 26.82 5.08 2.47
CA TRP A 133 25.94 6.20 2.83
C TRP A 133 24.65 6.22 2.02
N ILE A 134 24.75 6.04 0.70
CA ILE A 134 23.59 6.00 -0.22
C ILE A 134 22.71 4.79 0.12
N TRP A 135 23.34 3.65 0.40
CA TRP A 135 22.68 2.42 0.77
C TRP A 135 21.90 2.56 2.08
N THR A 136 22.56 3.10 3.12
CA THR A 136 21.96 3.32 4.44
C THR A 136 20.80 4.32 4.36
N ALA A 137 20.98 5.45 3.67
CA ALA A 137 19.94 6.47 3.53
C ALA A 137 18.71 5.91 2.80
N SER A 138 18.91 5.23 1.66
CA SER A 138 17.81 4.64 0.89
C SER A 138 17.04 3.60 1.71
N ASN A 139 17.74 2.81 2.52
CA ASN A 139 17.12 1.81 3.37
C ASN A 139 16.29 2.41 4.50
N VAL A 140 16.81 3.44 5.19
CA VAL A 140 16.06 4.15 6.25
C VAL A 140 14.78 4.74 5.69
N ILE A 141 14.85 5.39 4.53
CA ILE A 141 13.68 5.97 3.87
C ILE A 141 12.67 4.88 3.49
N TYR A 142 13.13 3.73 2.97
CA TYR A 142 12.28 2.60 2.63
C TYR A 142 11.53 2.04 3.84
N HIS A 143 12.22 1.80 4.96
CA HIS A 143 11.59 1.28 6.18
C HIS A 143 10.69 2.29 6.90
N LEU A 144 11.00 3.59 6.80
CA LEU A 144 10.10 4.64 7.26
C LEU A 144 8.77 4.55 6.51
N ASN A 145 8.79 4.32 5.20
CA ASN A 145 7.55 4.15 4.44
C ASN A 145 6.73 2.92 4.86
N LEU A 146 7.37 1.78 5.15
CA LEU A 146 6.65 0.61 5.67
C LEU A 146 5.89 0.91 6.96
N THR A 147 6.45 1.77 7.81
CA THR A 147 5.82 2.22 9.07
C THR A 147 4.77 3.32 8.84
N LEU A 148 5.01 4.24 7.91
CA LEU A 148 4.11 5.35 7.61
C LEU A 148 2.90 4.93 6.77
N ASN A 149 2.99 3.86 5.97
CA ASN A 149 1.92 3.43 5.08
C ASN A 149 0.62 3.04 5.82
N PRO A 150 0.64 2.27 6.93
CA PRO A 150 -0.52 2.07 7.79
C PRO A 150 -1.08 3.37 8.37
N ILE A 151 -0.21 4.30 8.80
CA ILE A 151 -0.61 5.60 9.38
C ILE A 151 -1.35 6.43 8.34
N PHE A 152 -0.81 6.56 7.13
CA PHE A 152 -1.47 7.26 6.03
C PHE A 152 -2.78 6.58 5.61
N THR A 153 -2.83 5.26 5.65
CA THR A 153 -4.06 4.51 5.36
C THR A 153 -5.16 4.85 6.38
N VAL A 154 -4.84 4.87 7.67
CA VAL A 154 -5.82 5.24 8.72
C VAL A 154 -6.24 6.70 8.62
N LEU A 155 -5.30 7.62 8.34
CA LEU A 155 -5.60 9.05 8.24
C LEU A 155 -6.48 9.38 7.02
N PHE A 156 -6.17 8.82 5.85
CA PHE A 156 -6.82 9.20 4.59
C PHE A 156 -8.01 8.30 4.21
N VAL A 157 -8.03 7.03 4.61
CA VAL A 157 -9.13 6.11 4.27
C VAL A 157 -10.23 6.17 5.33
N LYS A 158 -11.36 6.81 4.97
CA LYS A 158 -12.50 7.01 5.87
C LYS A 158 -13.01 5.71 6.52
N GLN A 159 -13.00 4.61 5.78
CA GLN A 159 -13.44 3.29 6.28
C GLN A 159 -12.55 2.80 7.43
N PHE A 160 -11.23 2.90 7.26
CA PHE A 160 -10.28 2.55 8.31
C PHE A 160 -10.36 3.50 9.50
N ARG A 161 -10.45 4.82 9.27
CA ARG A 161 -10.64 5.79 10.35
C ARG A 161 -11.88 5.50 11.18
N SER A 162 -13.00 5.18 10.52
CA SER A 162 -14.25 4.82 11.19
C SER A 162 -14.09 3.54 12.01
N ALA A 163 -13.47 2.49 11.45
CA ALA A 163 -13.24 1.23 12.14
C ALA A 163 -12.31 1.38 13.36
N VAL A 164 -11.23 2.14 13.22
CA VAL A 164 -10.30 2.47 14.31
C VAL A 164 -11.03 3.25 15.40
N CYS A 165 -11.79 4.30 15.05
CA CYS A 165 -12.62 5.02 16.02
C CYS A 165 -13.60 4.09 16.73
N THR A 166 -14.30 3.20 16.04
CA THR A 166 -15.21 2.24 16.67
C THR A 166 -14.47 1.30 17.63
N LEU A 167 -13.32 0.75 17.26
CA LEU A 167 -12.52 -0.12 18.14
C LEU A 167 -12.07 0.63 19.42
N PHE A 168 -11.55 1.85 19.30
CA PHE A 168 -11.04 2.61 20.44
C PHE A 168 -12.13 3.29 21.29
N LEU A 169 -13.27 3.68 20.70
CA LEU A 169 -14.41 4.27 21.42
C LEU A 169 -15.31 3.19 22.04
N SER A 170 -15.53 2.06 21.37
CA SER A 170 -16.34 0.95 21.90
C SER A 170 -15.62 0.21 23.05
N SER A 171 -14.29 0.27 23.09
CA SER A 171 -13.49 -0.19 24.24
C SER A 171 -13.70 0.64 25.52
N ARG A 172 -14.31 1.84 25.42
CA ARG A 172 -14.66 2.67 26.60
C ARG A 172 -16.06 2.42 27.15
N VAL A 173 -16.88 1.57 26.51
CA VAL A 173 -18.31 1.35 26.86
C VAL A 173 -18.56 -0.03 27.47
N SER A 174 -17.51 -0.79 27.80
CA SER A 174 -17.63 -2.14 28.39
C SER A 174 -17.28 -2.17 29.89
N VAL A 175 -17.77 -1.22 30.68
CA VAL A 175 -17.85 -1.37 32.16
C VAL A 175 -19.16 -0.74 32.62
N VAL A 176 -20.28 -1.43 32.41
CA VAL A 176 -21.44 -1.27 33.27
C VAL A 176 -21.68 -2.63 33.90
N PRO A 177 -21.40 -2.82 35.21
CA PRO A 177 -21.76 -4.04 35.88
C PRO A 177 -23.28 -4.16 35.83
N HIS A 178 -23.76 -5.32 35.40
CA HIS A 178 -25.17 -5.68 35.49
C HIS A 178 -25.53 -5.73 36.98
N SER A 179 -26.02 -4.61 37.53
CA SER A 179 -26.66 -4.62 38.85
C SER A 179 -28.05 -5.25 38.68
N SER A 180 -28.11 -6.53 38.95
CA SER A 180 -29.36 -7.24 39.18
C SER A 180 -30.02 -6.69 40.46
N SER A 181 -31.04 -5.85 40.33
CA SER A 181 -31.95 -5.54 41.44
C SER A 181 -33.38 -5.34 40.94
N VAL A 182 -34.12 -6.45 41.00
CA VAL A 182 -35.54 -6.64 41.40
C VAL A 182 -36.32 -5.36 41.78
N LEU A 183 -37.49 -5.11 41.15
CA LEU A 183 -38.81 -5.15 41.82
C LEU A 183 -40.01 -4.89 40.87
N SER A 184 -40.95 -5.84 40.94
CA SER A 184 -42.40 -5.83 40.70
C SER A 184 -43.11 -4.63 40.04
N ARG A 185 -43.97 -4.97 39.07
CA ARG A 185 -45.43 -4.66 39.08
C ARG A 185 -46.11 -5.37 37.90
N THR A 186 -46.89 -6.40 38.21
CA THR A 186 -48.04 -6.81 37.40
C THR A 186 -49.32 -6.25 38.04
N PRO A 187 -50.31 -5.85 37.24
CA PRO A 187 -51.60 -5.37 37.72
C PRO A 187 -52.43 -6.48 38.39
#